data_AF-A0A4T9TA88-F1
#
_entry.id   AF-A0A4T9TA88-F1
#
_cell.length_a   1.000
_cell.length_b   1.000
_cell.length_c   1.000
_cell.angle_alpha   90.00
_cell.angle_beta   90.00
_cell.angle_gamma   90.00
#
_symmetry.space_group_name_H-M   'P 1'
#
loop_
_entity.id
_entity.type
_entity.pdbx_description
1 polymer ?
#
loop_
_entity_poly.entity_id
_entity_poly.type
_entity_poly.pdbx_seq_one_letter_code
_entity_poly.pdbx_strand_id
1 'polypeptide(L)'
;MGMGTKAARAAVMGAVALTMALAAAGCGGAPSADGAAEYGPGEPPLMPASHQGRYESLGMAGCYGCHGANEATDHMLAAAPALPADHYVDGDVATFEVFGPRGECITCHPQG
;
A
#
# COMPACT_ATOMS: atom_id res chain seq x y z
N MET A 1 50.97 -43.40 -23.66
CA MET A 1 49.92 -43.11 -24.66
C MET A 1 49.04 -42.01 -24.09
N GLY A 2 48.92 -40.87 -24.79
CA GLY A 2 48.06 -39.69 -24.50
C GLY A 2 48.48 -38.85 -23.27
N MET A 3 49.07 -37.65 -23.34
CA MET A 3 48.79 -36.42 -24.11
C MET A 3 47.35 -35.90 -23.98
N GLY A 4 47.24 -34.70 -23.42
CA GLY A 4 46.15 -33.75 -23.66
C GLY A 4 45.44 -33.31 -22.38
N THR A 5 45.20 -32.04 -22.11
CA THR A 5 45.46 -30.80 -22.85
C THR A 5 45.23 -29.67 -21.84
N LYS A 6 46.10 -28.67 -21.90
CA LYS A 6 46.04 -27.43 -21.13
C LYS A 6 44.66 -26.78 -21.30
N ALA A 7 43.94 -26.58 -20.21
CA ALA A 7 42.70 -25.81 -20.21
C ALA A 7 43.01 -24.36 -20.63
N ALA A 8 42.42 -23.99 -21.75
CA ALA A 8 42.53 -22.68 -22.34
C ALA A 8 41.77 -21.66 -21.50
N ARG A 9 42.45 -20.51 -21.38
CA ARG A 9 41.95 -19.16 -21.08
C ARG A 9 40.49 -18.93 -21.45
N ALA A 10 39.73 -18.36 -20.53
CA ALA A 10 38.85 -17.21 -20.80
C ALA A 10 38.40 -16.60 -19.46
N ALA A 11 39.07 -15.52 -19.06
CA ALA A 11 38.52 -14.61 -18.07
C ALA A 11 37.33 -13.89 -18.72
N VAL A 12 36.13 -14.12 -18.20
CA VAL A 12 34.96 -13.32 -18.56
C VAL A 12 34.64 -12.45 -17.35
N MET A 13 35.03 -11.18 -17.47
CA MET A 13 34.46 -10.09 -16.68
C MET A 13 32.95 -10.05 -16.96
N GLY A 14 32.17 -10.53 -16.00
CA GLY A 14 30.73 -10.35 -15.97
C GLY A 14 30.39 -9.28 -14.94
N ALA A 15 30.29 -8.03 -15.39
CA ALA A 15 29.68 -6.97 -14.60
C ALA A 15 28.20 -7.32 -14.40
N VAL A 16 27.85 -7.82 -13.22
CA VAL A 16 26.45 -7.99 -12.82
C VAL A 16 25.96 -6.61 -12.39
N ALA A 17 25.50 -5.83 -13.38
CA ALA A 17 24.65 -4.69 -13.13
C ALA A 17 23.34 -5.24 -12.53
N LEU A 18 23.22 -5.13 -11.20
CA LEU A 18 22.02 -5.48 -10.47
C LEU A 18 20.95 -4.42 -10.77
N THR A 19 20.25 -4.57 -11.89
CA THR A 19 19.01 -3.83 -12.14
C THR A 19 17.94 -4.39 -11.23
N MET A 20 17.92 -3.93 -9.98
CA MET A 20 16.74 -4.04 -9.13
C MET A 20 15.69 -3.10 -9.70
N ALA A 21 14.88 -3.62 -10.62
CA ALA A 21 13.60 -3.06 -10.96
C ALA A 21 12.76 -3.04 -9.68
N LEU A 22 12.68 -1.88 -9.05
CA LEU A 22 11.70 -1.61 -8.01
C LEU A 22 10.33 -1.92 -8.60
N ALA A 23 9.71 -2.98 -8.09
CA ALA A 23 8.29 -3.23 -8.24
C ALA A 23 7.52 -2.12 -7.48
N ALA A 24 7.45 -0.93 -8.09
CA ALA A 24 6.47 0.08 -7.76
C ALA A 24 5.13 -0.33 -8.39
N ALA A 25 4.60 -1.48 -7.98
CA ALA A 25 3.24 -1.86 -8.30
C ALA A 25 2.29 -1.04 -7.41
N GLY A 26 1.74 0.03 -7.98
CA GLY A 26 0.39 0.46 -7.62
C GLY A 26 0.21 1.58 -6.60
N CYS A 27 1.18 2.47 -6.38
CA CYS A 27 0.95 3.73 -5.65
C CYS A 27 1.36 4.98 -6.44
N GLY A 28 1.42 4.85 -7.77
CA GLY A 28 1.80 5.94 -8.68
C GLY A 28 0.63 6.38 -9.53
N GLY A 29 -0.25 7.21 -8.97
CA GLY A 29 -1.28 7.91 -9.72
C GLY A 29 -1.81 9.03 -8.85
N ALA A 30 -1.56 10.28 -9.24
CA ALA A 30 -2.25 11.40 -8.64
C ALA A 30 -3.75 11.23 -8.91
N PRO A 31 -4.62 11.13 -7.89
CA PRO A 31 -6.05 11.10 -8.15
C PRO A 31 -6.49 12.46 -8.69
N SER A 32 -7.05 12.46 -9.90
CA SER A 32 -7.95 13.53 -10.33
C SER A 32 -9.09 13.64 -9.32
N ALA A 33 -9.37 14.86 -8.88
CA ALA A 33 -10.51 15.18 -8.03
C ALA A 33 -11.80 15.13 -8.86
N ASP A 34 -12.21 13.94 -9.29
CA ASP A 34 -13.49 13.74 -9.95
C ASP A 34 -14.51 13.26 -8.90
N GLY A 35 -15.29 14.23 -8.40
CA GLY A 35 -16.65 14.02 -7.91
C GLY A 35 -16.82 13.18 -6.64
N ALA A 36 -16.07 13.47 -5.57
CA ALA A 36 -16.48 13.01 -4.25
C ALA A 36 -17.88 13.59 -3.96
N ALA A 37 -18.89 12.73 -3.84
CA ALA A 37 -20.18 13.15 -3.28
C ALA A 37 -19.89 13.81 -1.92
N GLU A 38 -20.49 14.97 -1.67
CA GLU A 38 -20.38 15.64 -0.37
C GLU A 38 -21.13 14.80 0.67
N TYR A 39 -20.39 14.23 1.62
CA TYR A 39 -20.93 13.42 2.72
C TYR A 39 -21.32 14.31 3.90
N GLY A 40 -22.41 13.96 4.58
CA GLY A 40 -22.82 14.65 5.79
C GLY A 40 -21.77 14.52 6.89
N PRO A 41 -21.72 15.45 7.87
CA PRO A 41 -20.85 15.31 9.03
C PRO A 41 -21.07 13.96 9.74
N GLY A 42 -20.00 13.17 9.86
CA GLY A 42 -20.04 11.84 10.48
C GLY A 42 -20.46 10.70 9.55
N GLU A 43 -20.78 10.97 8.28
CA GLU A 43 -21.02 9.93 7.29
C GLU A 43 -19.69 9.49 6.65
N PRO A 44 -19.46 8.17 6.50
CA PRO A 44 -18.23 7.66 5.91
C PRO A 44 -18.13 8.08 4.43
N PRO A 45 -17.00 8.66 4.00
CA PRO A 45 -16.82 9.05 2.60
C PRO A 45 -16.79 7.84 1.66
N LEU A 46 -17.31 8.04 0.45
CA LEU A 46 -17.13 7.14 -0.70
C LEU A 46 -15.64 6.99 -1.00
N MET A 47 -15.22 5.77 -1.32
CA MET A 47 -13.90 5.58 -1.89
C MET A 47 -13.88 6.08 -3.35
N PRO A 48 -12.76 6.68 -3.81
CA PRO A 48 -12.61 7.05 -5.22
C PRO A 48 -12.68 5.84 -6.14
N ALA A 49 -13.09 6.02 -7.40
CA ALA A 49 -13.15 4.94 -8.41
C ALA A 49 -11.83 4.19 -8.62
N SER A 50 -10.69 4.83 -8.33
CA SER A 50 -9.38 4.18 -8.33
C SER A 50 -9.21 3.10 -7.25
N HIS A 51 -10.16 2.98 -6.32
CA HIS A 51 -10.17 1.96 -5.27
C HIS A 51 -10.96 0.71 -5.63
N GLN A 52 -11.66 0.70 -6.76
CA GLN A 52 -12.46 -0.46 -7.20
C GLN A 52 -11.62 -1.75 -7.23
N GLY A 53 -12.06 -2.77 -6.48
CA GLY A 53 -11.41 -4.09 -6.41
C GLY A 53 -10.21 -4.16 -5.44
N ARG A 54 -9.81 -3.05 -4.81
CA ARG A 54 -8.63 -3.01 -3.94
C ARG A 54 -8.87 -3.76 -2.63
N TYR A 55 -10.06 -3.67 -2.05
CA TYR A 55 -10.35 -4.37 -0.79
C TYR A 55 -10.30 -5.88 -0.98
N GLU A 56 -10.87 -6.39 -2.07
CA GLU A 56 -10.88 -7.82 -2.40
C GLU A 56 -9.46 -8.35 -2.66
N SER A 57 -8.58 -7.49 -3.18
CA SER A 57 -7.20 -7.85 -3.51
C SER A 57 -6.23 -7.71 -2.34
N LEU A 58 -6.40 -6.68 -1.50
CA LEU A 58 -5.45 -6.28 -0.48
C LEU A 58 -5.93 -6.53 0.96
N GLY A 59 -7.23 -6.66 1.14
CA GLY A 59 -7.88 -6.71 2.44
C GLY A 59 -7.63 -5.46 3.30
N MET A 60 -8.01 -5.57 4.58
CA MET A 60 -7.77 -4.56 5.60
C MET A 60 -6.30 -4.11 5.63
N ALA A 61 -5.35 -5.04 5.56
CA ALA A 61 -3.93 -4.74 5.71
C ALA A 61 -3.41 -3.77 4.63
N GLY A 62 -3.86 -3.88 3.37
CA GLY A 62 -3.42 -2.93 2.34
C GLY A 62 -4.16 -1.59 2.38
N CYS A 63 -5.40 -1.54 2.85
CA CYS A 63 -6.07 -0.27 3.14
C CYS A 63 -5.34 0.46 4.29
N TYR A 64 -5.05 -0.26 5.37
CA TYR A 64 -4.27 0.24 6.51
C TYR A 64 -2.87 0.68 6.09
N GLY A 65 -2.21 -0.05 5.18
CA GLY A 65 -0.88 0.28 4.68
C GLY A 65 -0.74 1.66 4.02
N CYS A 66 -1.85 2.31 3.64
CA CYS A 66 -1.86 3.69 3.15
C CYS A 66 -2.50 4.67 4.15
N HIS A 67 -3.63 4.30 4.75
CA HIS A 67 -4.46 5.20 5.56
C HIS A 67 -4.18 5.12 7.06
N GLY A 68 -3.66 3.99 7.54
CA GLY A 68 -3.39 3.73 8.95
C GLY A 68 -2.15 4.48 9.43
N ALA A 69 -2.03 4.62 10.75
CA ALA A 69 -0.91 5.28 11.43
C ALA A 69 0.16 4.27 11.85
N ASN A 70 1.34 4.78 12.22
CA ASN A 70 2.36 4.01 12.91
C ASN A 70 3.19 4.92 13.83
N GLU A 71 4.20 4.36 14.48
CA GLU A 71 5.07 5.08 15.41
C GLU A 71 5.83 6.28 14.80
N ALA A 72 5.96 6.33 13.47
CA ALA A 72 6.72 7.35 12.75
C ALA A 72 5.84 8.42 12.07
N THR A 73 4.55 8.14 11.84
CA THR A 73 3.67 9.02 11.06
C THR A 73 2.19 8.84 11.43
N ASP A 74 1.41 9.91 11.36
CA ASP A 74 -0.04 9.95 11.59
C ASP A 74 -0.84 9.20 10.52
N HIS A 75 -0.24 9.01 9.34
CA HIS A 75 -0.68 8.05 8.33
C HIS A 75 0.49 7.59 7.45
N MET A 76 0.43 6.34 6.98
CA MET A 76 1.55 5.67 6.31
C MET A 76 1.92 6.26 4.94
N LEU A 77 0.97 6.89 4.24
CA LEU A 77 1.23 7.52 2.94
C LEU A 77 0.67 8.94 2.89
N ALA A 78 1.55 9.94 2.77
CA ALA A 78 1.18 11.36 2.80
C ALA A 78 -0.01 11.78 1.91
N ALA A 79 -0.21 11.12 0.77
CA ALA A 79 -1.30 11.40 -0.18
C ALA A 79 -2.66 10.76 0.20
N ALA A 80 -2.69 9.88 1.20
CA ALA A 80 -3.91 9.26 1.70
C ALA A 80 -4.46 10.06 2.90
N PRO A 81 -5.79 10.24 3.03
CA PRO A 81 -6.37 10.73 4.27
C PRO A 81 -6.08 9.78 5.43
N ALA A 82 -5.67 10.33 6.58
CA ALA A 82 -5.48 9.55 7.80
C ALA A 82 -6.82 8.99 8.31
N LEU A 83 -6.79 7.78 8.88
CA LEU A 83 -7.92 7.27 9.65
C LEU A 83 -8.16 8.18 10.87
N PRO A 84 -9.40 8.61 11.15
CA PRO A 84 -9.69 9.41 12.33
C PRO A 84 -9.55 8.57 13.61
N ALA A 85 -9.37 9.25 14.74
CA ALA A 85 -9.09 8.62 16.03
C ALA A 85 -10.14 7.57 16.42
N ASP A 86 -11.41 7.79 16.09
CA ASP A 86 -12.50 6.85 16.37
C ASP A 86 -12.36 5.51 15.62
N HIS A 87 -11.46 5.39 14.65
CA HIS A 87 -11.17 4.14 13.97
C HIS A 87 -10.24 3.22 14.75
N TYR A 88 -9.54 3.75 15.75
CA TYR A 88 -8.58 3.00 16.53
C TYR A 88 -9.16 2.49 17.84
N VAL A 89 -8.50 1.48 18.42
CA VAL A 89 -8.84 0.95 19.75
C VAL A 89 -8.89 2.11 20.76
N ASP A 90 -9.96 2.12 21.56
CA ASP A 90 -10.24 3.16 22.57
C ASP A 90 -10.29 4.61 22.03
N GLY A 91 -10.40 4.79 20.71
CA GLY A 91 -10.34 6.10 20.09
C GLY A 91 -8.94 6.72 20.10
N ASP A 92 -7.88 5.90 20.23
CA ASP A 92 -6.50 6.36 20.35
C ASP A 92 -5.63 5.86 19.18
N VAL A 93 -5.20 6.82 18.34
CA VAL A 93 -4.32 6.57 17.18
C VAL A 93 -2.99 5.95 17.61
N ALA A 94 -2.52 6.22 18.84
CA ALA A 94 -1.25 5.68 19.34
C ALA A 94 -1.28 4.15 19.56
N THR A 95 -2.47 3.53 19.53
CA THR A 95 -2.60 2.07 19.55
C THR A 95 -2.15 1.42 18.24
N PHE A 96 -2.23 2.16 17.12
CA PHE A 96 -2.03 1.66 15.76
C PHE A 96 -2.88 0.42 15.41
N GLU A 97 -3.93 0.17 16.19
CA GLU A 97 -4.81 -0.98 16.02
C GLU A 97 -6.21 -0.47 15.70
N VAL A 98 -6.78 -0.97 14.59
CA VAL A 98 -8.14 -0.61 14.19
C VAL A 98 -9.15 -1.31 15.09
N PHE A 99 -10.16 -0.58 15.55
CA PHE A 99 -11.18 -1.10 16.46
C PHE A 99 -12.14 -2.06 15.74
N GLY A 100 -11.95 -3.36 15.98
CA GLY A 100 -12.92 -4.42 15.70
C GLY A 100 -13.60 -4.30 14.33
N PRO A 101 -14.94 -4.12 14.26
CA PRO A 101 -15.68 -4.04 12.99
C PRO A 101 -15.21 -2.94 12.02
N ARG A 102 -14.52 -1.90 12.50
CA ARG A 102 -13.97 -0.86 11.62
C ARG A 102 -12.81 -1.35 10.74
N GLY A 103 -12.29 -2.55 11.00
CA GLY A 103 -11.36 -3.25 10.09
C GLY A 103 -12.01 -3.70 8.78
N GLU A 104 -13.34 -3.83 8.74
CA GLU A 104 -14.09 -4.18 7.53
C GLU A 104 -14.46 -2.91 6.74
N CYS A 105 -13.43 -2.22 6.21
CA CYS A 105 -13.51 -0.86 5.67
C CYS A 105 -14.69 -0.63 4.70
N ILE A 106 -14.92 -1.58 3.79
CA ILE A 106 -15.94 -1.49 2.74
C ILE A 106 -17.39 -1.54 3.26
N THR A 107 -17.58 -1.96 4.52
CA THR A 107 -18.92 -2.01 5.14
C THR A 107 -19.49 -0.60 5.29
N CYS A 108 -18.64 0.38 5.58
CA CYS A 108 -19.02 1.78 5.77
C CYS A 108 -18.54 2.66 4.62
N HIS A 109 -17.44 2.32 3.96
CA HIS A 109 -16.90 3.08 2.84
C HIS A 109 -17.16 2.35 1.51
N PRO A 110 -18.34 2.51 0.88
CA PRO A 110 -18.62 1.86 -0.38
C PRO A 110 -17.68 2.35 -1.49
N GLN A 111 -17.45 1.48 -2.47
CA GLN A 111 -16.71 1.79 -3.69
C GLN A 111 -17.60 2.66 -4.60
N GLY A 112 -17.10 3.83 -5.01
CA GLY A 112 -17.78 4.77 -5.91
C GLY A 112 -17.19 4.80 -7.30
#